data_AF-A0A973RFM4-F1
#
_entry.id   AF-A0A973RFM4-F1
#
_cell.length_a   1.000
_cell.length_b   1.000
_cell.length_c   1.000
_cell.angle_alpha   90.00
_cell.angle_beta   90.00
_cell.angle_gamma   90.00
#
_symmetry.space_group_name_H-M   'P 1'
#
loop_
_entity.id
_entity.type
_entity.pdbx_description
1 polymer ?
#
loop_
_entity_poly.entity_id
_entity_poly.type
_entity_poly.pdbx_seq_one_letter_code
_entity_poly.pdbx_strand_id
1 'polypeptide(L)' 'MSELPEVTGDERVDAIVADLGQVGELPVSEHVAVFDEAFSKLESTLAAVDEEALDER' A
#
# COMPACT_ATOMS: atom_id res chain seq x y z
N MET A 1 15.42 15.86 1.43
CA MET A 1 15.70 14.49 1.89
C MET A 1 14.33 13.84 2.04
N SER A 2 13.91 13.03 1.08
CA SER A 2 12.75 12.16 1.31
C SER A 2 13.27 10.99 2.11
N GLU A 3 12.98 10.99 3.40
CA GLU A 3 13.05 9.78 4.21
C GLU A 3 12.03 8.83 3.58
N LEU A 4 12.52 7.77 2.92
CA LEU A 4 11.64 6.66 2.55
C LEU A 4 11.02 6.15 3.85
N PRO A 5 9.71 5.82 3.87
CA PRO A 5 9.09 5.28 5.06
C PRO A 5 9.86 4.06 5.54
N GLU A 6 10.10 3.96 6.86
CA GLU A 6 10.60 2.72 7.45
C GLU A 6 9.67 1.58 7.02
N VAL A 7 10.27 0.51 6.50
CA VAL A 7 9.55 -0.72 6.10
C VAL A 7 8.62 -1.14 7.25
N THR A 8 7.36 -1.37 6.89
CA THR A 8 6.27 -1.68 7.83
C THR A 8 6.41 -3.07 8.45
N GLY A 9 7.29 -3.91 7.88
CA GLY A 9 7.54 -5.27 8.33
C GLY A 9 6.62 -6.31 7.68
N ASP A 10 5.67 -5.87 6.86
CA ASP A 10 4.86 -6.74 5.99
C ASP A 10 5.23 -6.46 4.53
N GLU A 11 5.83 -7.45 3.86
CA GLU A 11 6.30 -7.35 2.47
C GLU A 11 5.16 -6.96 1.50
N ARG A 12 3.91 -7.34 1.80
CA ARG A 12 2.74 -7.00 0.98
C ARG A 12 2.42 -5.51 1.08
N VAL A 13 2.46 -4.97 2.30
CA VAL A 13 2.23 -3.55 2.57
C VAL A 13 3.38 -2.72 2.01
N ASP A 14 4.61 -3.17 2.18
CA ASP A 14 5.81 -2.48 1.68
C ASP A 14 5.83 -2.37 0.16
N ALA A 15 5.39 -3.41 -0.56
CA ALA A 15 5.25 -3.38 -2.01
C ALA A 15 4.21 -2.32 -2.47
N ILE A 16 3.06 -2.26 -1.79
CA ILE A 16 2.00 -1.27 -2.10
C ILE A 16 2.48 0.16 -1.81
N VAL A 17 3.24 0.37 -0.75
CA VAL A 17 3.81 1.68 -0.41
C VAL A 17 4.92 2.07 -1.39
N ALA A 18 5.74 1.11 -1.86
CA ALA A 18 6.73 1.36 -2.89
C ALA A 18 6.10 1.81 -4.21
N ASP A 19 4.94 1.24 -4.59
CA ASP A 19 4.19 1.65 -5.77
C ASP A 19 3.78 3.13 -5.72
N LEU A 20 3.54 3.71 -4.54
CA LEU A 20 3.26 5.14 -4.41
C LEU A 20 4.44 6.05 -4.80
N GLY A 21 5.67 5.52 -4.83
CA GLY A 21 6.84 6.25 -5.31
C GLY A 21 6.72 6.73 -6.76
N GLN A 22 5.96 6.01 -7.60
CA GLN A 22 5.76 6.35 -9.01
C GLN A 22 4.90 7.61 -9.22
N VAL A 23 4.13 8.03 -8.20
CA VAL A 23 3.27 9.22 -8.26
C VAL A 23 4.09 10.48 -8.60
N GLY A 24 5.33 10.57 -8.11
CA GLY A 24 6.22 11.70 -8.41
C GLY A 24 6.62 11.83 -9.89
N GLU A 25 6.48 10.76 -10.66
CA GLU A 25 6.85 10.70 -12.09
C GLU A 25 5.64 10.85 -13.02
N LEU A 26 4.42 10.75 -12.47
CA LEU A 26 3.17 10.83 -13.23
C LEU A 26 2.54 12.23 -13.18
N PRO A 27 1.71 12.59 -14.19
CA PRO A 27 0.94 13.81 -14.13
C PRO A 27 -0.13 13.75 -13.02
N VAL A 28 -0.46 14.91 -12.45
CA VAL A 28 -1.41 15.03 -11.33
C VAL A 28 -2.78 14.41 -11.63
N SER A 29 -3.19 14.37 -12.91
CA SER A 29 -4.42 13.70 -13.35
C SER A 29 -4.43 12.20 -13.04
N GLU A 30 -3.27 11.56 -13.00
CA GLU A 30 -3.11 10.12 -12.75
C GLU A 30 -2.85 9.82 -11.26
N HIS A 31 -2.52 10.84 -10.45
CA HIS A 31 -2.21 10.65 -9.03
C HIS A 31 -3.38 10.00 -8.28
N VAL A 32 -4.60 10.47 -8.55
CA VAL A 32 -5.80 9.94 -7.89
C VAL A 32 -6.00 8.46 -8.21
N ALA A 33 -5.77 8.04 -9.45
CA ALA A 33 -5.91 6.63 -9.85
C ALA A 33 -4.89 5.74 -9.13
N VAL A 34 -3.63 6.20 -9.04
CA VAL A 34 -2.57 5.47 -8.32
C VAL A 34 -2.87 5.38 -6.81
N PHE A 35 -3.34 6.48 -6.20
CA PHE A 35 -3.73 6.47 -4.80
C PHE A 35 -4.93 5.53 -4.53
N ASP A 36 -5.93 5.54 -5.39
CA ASP A 36 -7.13 4.69 -5.26
C ASP A 36 -6.78 3.20 -5.38
N GLU A 37 -5.90 2.85 -6.33
CA GLU A 37 -5.40 1.48 -6.49
C GLU A 37 -4.59 1.03 -5.27
N ALA A 38 -3.65 1.85 -4.81
CA ALA A 38 -2.85 1.53 -3.63
C ALA A 38 -3.71 1.39 -2.38
N PHE A 39 -4.71 2.25 -2.20
CA PHE A 39 -5.64 2.18 -1.08
C PHE A 39 -6.48 0.90 -1.11
N SER A 40 -7.03 0.54 -2.27
CA SER A 40 -7.82 -0.69 -2.44
C SER A 40 -6.99 -1.96 -2.19
N LYS A 41 -5.74 -2.00 -2.65
CA LYS A 41 -4.82 -3.11 -2.38
C LYS A 41 -4.50 -3.22 -0.89
N LEU A 42 -4.28 -2.09 -0.22
CA LEU A 42 -3.99 -2.06 1.21
C LEU A 42 -5.17 -2.55 2.03
N GLU A 43 -6.39 -2.07 1.73
CA GLU A 43 -7.61 -2.51 2.39
C GLU A 43 -7.80 -4.03 2.24
N SER A 44 -7.65 -4.57 1.04
CA SER A 44 -7.73 -6.02 0.80
C SER A 44 -6.65 -6.80 1.54
N THR A 45 -5.43 -6.27 1.63
CA THR A 45 -4.31 -6.93 2.33
C THR A 45 -4.57 -6.98 3.84
N LEU A 46 -5.05 -5.89 4.42
CA LEU A 46 -5.37 -5.81 5.84
C LEU A 46 -6.58 -6.68 6.20
N ALA A 47 -7.61 -6.70 5.35
CA ALA A 47 -8.77 -7.58 5.53
C ALA A 47 -8.37 -9.06 5.56
N ALA A 48 -7.44 -9.48 4.70
CA ALA A 48 -6.92 -10.84 4.69
C ALA A 48 -6.16 -11.21 5.98
N VAL A 49 -5.40 -10.26 6.55
CA VAL A 49 -4.72 -10.46 7.84
C VAL A 49 -5.71 -10.59 8.99
N ASP A 50 -6.75 -9.77 8.98
CA ASP A 50 -7.82 -9.86 9.99
C ASP A 50 -8.57 -11.20 9.89
N GLU A 51 -8.82 -11.70 8.68
CA GLU A 51 -9.41 -13.03 8.46
C GLU A 51 -8.51 -14.17 8.96
N GLU A 52 -7.21 -14.17 8.64
CA GLU A 52 -6.24 -15.15 9.17
C GLU A 52 -6.20 -15.12 10.71
N ALA A 53 -6.17 -13.93 11.30
CA ALA A 53 -6.13 -13.76 12.75
C ALA A 53 -7.41 -14.24 13.45
N LEU A 54 -8.54 -14.34 12.75
CA LEU A 54 -9.81 -14.85 13.29
C LEU A 54 -9.92 -16.38 13.15
N ASP A 55 -9.37 -16.97 12.08
CA ASP A 55 -9.33 -18.42 11.88
C ASP A 55 -8.40 -19.14 12.88
N GLU A 56 -7.43 -18.43 13.45
CA GLU A 56 -6.52 -18.96 14.49
C GLU A 56 -7.07 -18.90 15.93
N ARG A 57 -8.29 -18.37 16.17
CA ARG A 57 -8.88 -18.23 17.53
C ARG A 57 -10.00 -19.22 17.83
#